data_AF-A0A968RKJ7-F1
#
_entry.id   AF-A0A968RKJ7-F1
#
_cell.length_a   1.000
_cell.length_b   1.000
_cell.length_c   1.000
_cell.angle_alpha   90.00
_cell.angle_beta   90.00
_cell.angle_gamma   90.00
#
_symmetry.space_group_name_H-M   'P 1'
#
loop_
_entity.id
_entity.type
_entity.pdbx_description
1 polymer ?
#
loop_
_entity_poly.entity_id
_entity_poly.type
_entity_poly.pdbx_seq_one_letter_code
_entity_poly.pdbx_strand_id
1 'polypeptide(L)'
;MSDEFIQGNIYELIFKAWEMLRPYLAQRTEFGGDAKFEQKYIYPEDACREALLNALAHRDYSNSNGIEVHIFNDRMEIKSLGALLSTLTIADLEALDNRHESRNAKIAYLLKVSKLMREMGEGMKRIFTLMQENELQKPTLYSNTVWFTVLFASKRVTNLTQNQ
;
A
#
# COMPACT_ATOMS: atom_id res chain seq x y z
N MET A 1 0.42 19.37 -11.66
CA MET A 1 0.87 17.97 -11.54
C MET A 1 0.65 17.33 -12.89
N SER A 2 1.70 16.77 -13.50
CA SER A 2 1.61 15.99 -14.73
C SER A 2 1.26 14.55 -14.37
N ASP A 3 0.36 13.93 -15.13
CA ASP A 3 0.12 12.49 -15.00
C ASP A 3 1.32 11.73 -15.56
N GLU A 4 1.83 10.77 -14.79
CA GLU A 4 2.91 9.88 -15.20
C GLU A 4 2.38 8.46 -15.42
N PHE A 5 2.81 7.84 -16.51
CA PHE A 5 2.35 6.50 -16.90
C PHE A 5 3.50 5.50 -16.88
N ILE A 6 3.23 4.34 -16.31
CA ILE A 6 4.18 3.23 -16.23
C ILE A 6 3.59 2.04 -16.96
N GLN A 7 4.40 1.43 -17.84
CA GLN A 7 4.05 0.23 -18.58
C GLN A 7 5.19 -0.78 -18.51
N GLY A 8 4.84 -2.06 -18.64
CA GLY A 8 5.78 -3.17 -18.60
C GLY A 8 5.13 -4.45 -18.11
N ASN A 9 5.95 -5.46 -17.89
CA ASN A 9 5.52 -6.68 -17.21
C ASN A 9 5.33 -6.44 -15.69
N ILE A 10 4.74 -7.39 -14.98
CA ILE A 10 4.42 -7.22 -13.55
C ILE A 10 5.63 -6.86 -12.68
N TYR A 11 6.81 -7.41 -12.98
CA TYR A 11 8.04 -7.06 -12.25
C TYR A 11 8.42 -5.62 -12.50
N GLU A 12 8.46 -5.22 -13.77
CA GLU A 12 8.77 -3.85 -14.14
C GLU A 12 7.78 -2.85 -13.54
N LEU A 13 6.49 -3.18 -13.53
CA LEU A 13 5.47 -2.32 -12.92
C LEU A 13 5.75 -2.09 -11.44
N ILE A 14 6.11 -3.13 -10.67
CA ILE A 14 6.41 -3.01 -9.23
C ILE A 14 7.60 -2.10 -9.00
N PHE A 15 8.73 -2.38 -9.68
CA PHE A 15 9.96 -1.64 -9.46
C PHE A 15 9.86 -0.20 -9.98
N LYS A 16 9.36 -0.01 -11.21
CA LYS A 16 9.21 1.34 -11.79
C LYS A 16 8.20 2.17 -11.02
N ALA A 17 7.08 1.59 -10.56
CA ALA A 17 6.10 2.31 -9.75
C ALA A 17 6.69 2.78 -8.43
N TRP A 18 7.44 1.92 -7.73
CA TRP A 18 8.10 2.33 -6.51
C TRP A 18 9.15 3.42 -6.73
N GLU A 19 10.02 3.26 -7.75
CA GLU A 19 11.07 4.22 -8.07
C GLU A 19 10.52 5.60 -8.46
N MET A 20 9.38 5.63 -9.15
CA MET A 20 8.68 6.86 -9.50
C MET A 20 7.94 7.48 -8.31
N LEU A 21 7.36 6.66 -7.43
CA LEU A 21 6.57 7.12 -6.29
C LEU A 21 7.45 7.67 -5.15
N ARG A 22 8.56 6.99 -4.83
CA ARG A 22 9.37 7.28 -3.63
C ARG A 22 9.84 8.74 -3.50
N PRO A 23 10.25 9.48 -4.57
CA PRO A 23 10.71 10.86 -4.42
C PRO A 23 9.59 11.79 -3.93
N TYR A 24 8.34 11.52 -4.31
CA TYR A 24 7.17 12.28 -3.86
C TYR A 24 6.80 12.01 -2.40
N LEU A 25 7.28 10.90 -1.84
CA LEU A 25 7.06 10.53 -0.43
C LEU A 25 8.21 10.92 0.49
N ALA A 26 9.29 11.51 -0.04
CA ALA A 26 10.44 11.91 0.76
C ALA A 26 10.15 13.19 1.55
N GLN A 27 10.41 13.17 2.85
CA GLN A 27 10.06 14.25 3.78
C GLN A 27 11.29 15.08 4.19
N ARG A 28 12.35 14.43 4.70
CA ARG A 28 13.58 15.09 5.17
C ARG A 28 14.78 14.14 5.07
N THR A 29 15.97 14.70 4.94
CA THR A 29 17.23 13.98 5.09
C THR A 29 17.72 14.18 6.53
N GLU A 30 17.79 13.11 7.31
CA GLU A 30 18.28 13.13 8.70
C GLU A 30 19.69 12.52 8.78
N PHE A 31 20.50 12.94 9.75
CA PHE A 31 21.83 12.36 9.98
C PHE A 31 21.67 11.08 10.81
N GLY A 32 21.78 9.92 10.17
CA GLY A 32 21.64 8.60 10.77
C GLY A 32 22.81 8.23 11.68
N GLY A 33 22.61 7.15 12.46
CA GLY A 33 23.57 6.69 13.48
C GLY A 33 24.97 6.36 12.96
N ASP A 34 25.07 6.02 11.66
CA ASP A 34 26.34 5.72 10.98
C ASP A 34 27.02 6.96 10.36
N ALA A 35 26.66 8.16 10.82
CA ALA A 35 27.11 9.43 10.25
C ALA A 35 26.79 9.60 8.75
N LYS A 36 25.74 8.91 8.28
CA LYS A 36 25.24 8.99 6.91
C LYS A 36 23.89 9.70 6.89
N PHE A 37 23.68 10.49 5.84
CA PHE A 37 22.39 11.10 5.59
C PHE A 37 21.39 10.05 5.10
N GLU A 38 20.30 9.85 5.85
CA GLU A 38 19.22 8.92 5.52
C GLU A 38 17.97 9.70 5.11
N GLN A 39 17.35 9.26 4.03
CA GLN A 39 16.12 9.86 3.51
C GLN A 39 14.93 9.28 4.25
N LYS A 40 14.18 10.13 4.95
CA LYS A 40 12.98 9.73 5.71
C LYS A 40 11.75 9.98 4.87
N TYR A 41 10.91 8.95 4.75
CA TYR A 41 9.67 8.99 3.98
C TYR A 41 8.47 9.31 4.88
N ILE A 42 7.41 9.86 4.30
CA ILE A 42 6.14 10.18 4.99
C ILE A 42 5.51 8.89 5.55
N TYR A 43 5.60 7.80 4.79
CA TYR A 43 5.08 6.48 5.16
C TYR A 43 6.20 5.45 5.12
N PRO A 44 6.10 4.34 5.88
CA PRO A 44 7.03 3.23 5.78
C PRO A 44 7.09 2.72 4.35
N GLU A 45 8.29 2.63 3.76
CA GLU A 45 8.47 2.19 2.38
C GLU A 45 7.84 0.81 2.15
N ASP A 46 8.04 -0.10 3.10
CA ASP A 46 7.53 -1.47 3.01
C ASP A 46 6.00 -1.55 3.06
N ALA A 47 5.34 -0.60 3.73
CA ALA A 47 3.88 -0.51 3.72
C ALA A 47 3.36 -0.04 2.35
N CYS A 48 4.05 0.94 1.74
CA CYS A 48 3.71 1.43 0.41
C CYS A 48 3.93 0.36 -0.67
N ARG A 49 5.09 -0.33 -0.61
CA ARG A 49 5.41 -1.44 -1.52
C ARG A 49 4.39 -2.57 -1.39
N GLU A 50 3.99 -2.93 -0.18
CA GLU A 50 2.97 -3.97 0.01
C GLU A 50 1.60 -3.56 -0.54
N ALA A 51 1.21 -2.30 -0.38
CA ALA A 51 -0.03 -1.80 -0.97
C ALA A 51 0.01 -1.82 -2.50
N LEU A 52 1.14 -1.47 -3.13
CA LEU A 52 1.34 -1.60 -4.58
C LEU A 52 1.28 -3.07 -5.05
N LEU A 53 1.92 -3.97 -4.31
CA LEU A 53 1.87 -5.41 -4.59
C LEU A 53 0.46 -5.97 -4.48
N ASN A 54 -0.27 -5.60 -3.42
CA ASN A 54 -1.66 -6.00 -3.24
C ASN A 54 -2.55 -5.47 -4.37
N ALA A 55 -2.36 -4.20 -4.76
CA ALA A 55 -3.08 -3.59 -5.86
C ALA A 55 -2.85 -4.36 -7.18
N LEU A 56 -1.63 -4.83 -7.45
CA LEU A 56 -1.34 -5.67 -8.63
C LEU A 56 -1.92 -7.08 -8.49
N ALA A 57 -1.69 -7.75 -7.36
CA ALA A 57 -2.11 -9.13 -7.15
C ALA A 57 -3.62 -9.31 -7.17
N HIS A 58 -4.38 -8.32 -6.70
CA HIS A 58 -5.84 -8.42 -6.56
C HIS A 58 -6.63 -7.63 -7.63
N ARG A 59 -5.93 -6.97 -8.57
CA ARG A 59 -6.57 -6.21 -9.66
C ARG A 59 -7.51 -7.08 -10.50
N ASP A 60 -8.64 -6.53 -10.91
CA ASP A 60 -9.45 -7.10 -11.99
C ASP A 60 -8.78 -6.88 -13.35
N TYR A 61 -8.15 -7.94 -13.87
CA TYR A 61 -7.47 -7.93 -15.16
C TYR A 61 -8.41 -8.07 -16.38
N SER A 62 -9.72 -8.20 -16.19
CA SER A 62 -10.68 -8.19 -17.30
C SER A 62 -10.88 -6.79 -17.92
N ASN A 63 -10.46 -5.74 -17.20
CA ASN A 63 -10.56 -4.34 -17.63
C ASN A 63 -9.17 -3.76 -17.94
N SER A 64 -9.12 -2.72 -18.78
CA SER A 64 -7.89 -2.06 -19.24
C SER A 64 -7.36 -0.95 -18.32
N ASN A 65 -8.14 -0.38 -17.39
CA ASN A 65 -7.69 0.80 -16.61
C ASN A 65 -6.60 0.44 -15.60
N GLY A 66 -5.54 1.24 -15.53
CA GLY A 66 -4.41 1.00 -14.63
C GLY A 66 -4.75 1.04 -13.14
N ILE A 67 -3.75 0.74 -12.31
CA ILE A 67 -3.76 1.11 -10.90
C ILE A 67 -3.47 2.61 -10.85
N GLU A 68 -4.28 3.35 -10.12
CA GLU A 68 -4.11 4.78 -9.93
C GLU A 68 -3.45 5.03 -8.57
N VAL A 69 -2.40 5.85 -8.54
CA VAL A 69 -1.76 6.30 -7.31
C VAL A 69 -1.90 7.81 -7.24
N HIS A 70 -2.68 8.29 -6.28
CA HIS A 70 -2.94 9.72 -6.09
C HIS A 70 -2.19 10.21 -4.86
N ILE A 71 -1.44 11.30 -5.01
CA ILE A 71 -0.68 11.93 -3.92
C ILE A 71 -1.29 13.30 -3.66
N PHE A 72 -1.76 13.51 -2.45
CA PHE A 72 -2.30 14.76 -1.95
C PHE A 72 -1.39 15.32 -0.85
N ASN A 73 -1.65 16.57 -0.45
CA ASN A 73 -0.89 17.21 0.63
C ASN A 73 -1.03 16.50 1.99
N ASP A 74 -2.13 15.77 2.21
CA ASP A 74 -2.47 15.16 3.49
C ASP A 74 -2.62 13.63 3.46
N ARG A 75 -2.53 13.01 2.27
CA ARG A 75 -2.72 11.57 2.10
C ARG A 75 -2.19 11.05 0.76
N MET A 76 -1.99 9.74 0.69
CA MET A 76 -1.78 8.98 -0.54
C MET A 76 -2.88 7.94 -0.70
N GLU A 77 -3.40 7.78 -1.91
CA GLU A 77 -4.42 6.78 -2.24
C GLU A 77 -3.88 5.85 -3.33
N ILE A 78 -3.91 4.54 -3.09
CA ILE A 78 -3.62 3.51 -4.09
C ILE A 78 -4.93 2.83 -4.44
N LYS A 79 -5.37 2.99 -5.67
CA LYS A 79 -6.68 2.58 -6.16
C LYS A 79 -6.54 1.59 -7.30
N SER A 80 -7.14 0.42 -7.14
CA SER A 80 -7.08 -0.68 -8.11
C SER A 80 -8.48 -1.13 -8.48
N LEU A 81 -8.66 -1.52 -9.74
CA LEU A 81 -9.88 -2.15 -10.20
C LEU A 81 -10.06 -3.52 -9.54
N GLY A 82 -11.31 -3.90 -9.32
CA GLY A 82 -11.66 -5.12 -8.61
C GLY A 82 -12.09 -4.77 -7.20
N ALA A 83 -13.40 -4.66 -7.01
CA ALA A 83 -14.00 -4.60 -5.70
C ALA A 83 -13.56 -5.79 -4.83
N LEU A 84 -13.63 -5.58 -3.52
CA LEU A 84 -13.48 -6.65 -2.56
C LEU A 84 -14.44 -7.80 -2.91
N LEU A 85 -13.92 -9.02 -2.86
CA LEU A 85 -14.68 -10.23 -3.16
C LEU A 85 -15.87 -10.34 -2.21
N SER A 86 -17.03 -10.77 -2.70
CA SER A 86 -18.30 -10.76 -1.94
C SER A 86 -18.29 -11.61 -0.66
N THR A 87 -17.31 -12.50 -0.55
CA THR A 87 -16.98 -13.38 0.58
C THR A 87 -16.20 -12.67 1.69
N LEU A 88 -15.70 -11.45 1.44
CA LEU A 88 -14.93 -10.64 2.36
C LEU A 88 -15.57 -9.25 2.52
N THR A 89 -15.46 -8.73 3.73
CA THR A 89 -15.86 -7.36 4.06
C THR A 89 -14.64 -6.53 4.46
N ILE A 90 -14.79 -5.20 4.44
CA ILE A 90 -13.73 -4.30 4.95
C ILE A 90 -13.45 -4.61 6.42
N ALA A 91 -14.48 -4.93 7.22
CA ALA A 91 -14.32 -5.30 8.62
C ALA A 91 -13.49 -6.58 8.78
N ASP A 92 -13.62 -7.56 7.89
CA ASP A 92 -12.78 -8.77 7.90
C ASP A 92 -11.31 -8.42 7.65
N LEU A 93 -11.04 -7.52 6.69
CA LEU A 93 -9.67 -7.05 6.43
C LEU A 93 -9.11 -6.22 7.60
N GLU A 94 -9.94 -5.44 8.29
CA GLU A 94 -9.53 -4.67 9.46
C GLU A 94 -9.38 -5.52 10.73
N ALA A 95 -10.01 -6.70 10.79
CA ALA A 95 -9.86 -7.64 11.89
C ALA A 95 -8.48 -8.32 11.92
N LEU A 96 -7.74 -8.29 10.80
CA LEU A 96 -6.38 -8.82 10.68
C LEU A 96 -6.25 -10.30 11.11
N ASP A 97 -7.31 -11.08 10.89
CA ASP A 97 -7.42 -12.52 11.23
C ASP A 97 -6.85 -13.45 10.14
N ASN A 98 -6.06 -12.88 9.22
CA ASN A 98 -5.48 -13.53 8.04
C ASN A 98 -6.50 -14.08 7.04
N ARG A 99 -7.78 -13.68 7.10
CA ARG A 99 -8.72 -13.97 6.02
C ARG A 99 -8.27 -13.30 4.73
N HIS A 100 -8.17 -14.11 3.68
CA HIS A 100 -7.70 -13.64 2.40
C HIS A 100 -8.34 -14.42 1.27
N GLU A 101 -8.53 -13.73 0.16
CA GLU A 101 -8.95 -14.35 -1.09
C GLU A 101 -8.25 -13.62 -2.24
N SER A 102 -7.67 -14.40 -3.17
CA SER A 102 -6.96 -13.84 -4.31
C SER A 102 -7.76 -14.03 -5.57
N ARG A 103 -8.08 -12.92 -6.23
CA ARG A 103 -8.68 -12.90 -7.57
C ARG A 103 -7.74 -13.53 -8.61
N ASN A 104 -6.43 -13.36 -8.44
CA ASN A 104 -5.42 -13.81 -9.38
C ASN A 104 -4.42 -14.75 -8.70
N ALA A 105 -4.85 -15.96 -8.34
CA ALA A 105 -4.03 -16.94 -7.63
C ALA A 105 -2.67 -17.21 -8.32
N LYS A 106 -2.61 -17.21 -9.66
CA LYS A 106 -1.35 -17.39 -10.42
C LYS A 106 -0.39 -16.20 -10.25
N ILE A 107 -0.92 -14.98 -10.24
CA ILE A 107 -0.13 -13.76 -10.04
C ILE A 107 0.40 -13.72 -8.61
N ALA A 108 -0.49 -13.95 -7.63
CA ALA A 108 -0.10 -14.06 -6.23
C ALA A 108 0.99 -15.13 -6.00
N TYR A 109 0.82 -16.31 -6.59
CA TYR A 109 1.82 -17.37 -6.54
C TYR A 109 3.15 -16.94 -7.16
N LEU A 110 3.14 -16.30 -8.33
CA LEU A 110 4.34 -15.76 -8.99
C LEU A 110 5.07 -14.76 -8.07
N LEU A 111 4.35 -13.83 -7.45
CA LEU A 111 4.93 -12.84 -6.54
C LEU A 111 5.52 -13.49 -5.28
N LYS A 112 4.88 -14.55 -4.77
CA LYS A 112 5.38 -15.34 -3.64
C LYS A 112 6.69 -16.07 -3.97
N VAL A 113 6.75 -16.83 -5.07
CA VAL A 113 7.96 -17.58 -5.44
C VAL A 113 9.13 -16.66 -5.79
N SER A 114 8.83 -15.46 -6.27
CA SER A 114 9.81 -14.42 -6.56
C SER A 114 10.22 -13.59 -5.33
N LYS A 115 9.75 -13.96 -4.13
CA LYS A 115 10.06 -13.32 -2.84
C LYS A 115 9.67 -11.83 -2.77
N LEU A 116 8.75 -11.40 -3.64
CA LEU A 116 8.18 -10.04 -3.61
C LEU A 116 7.01 -9.97 -2.64
N MET A 117 6.26 -11.06 -2.52
CA MET A 117 5.18 -11.23 -1.53
C MET A 117 5.58 -12.33 -0.55
N ARG A 118 5.17 -12.20 0.72
CA ARG A 118 5.37 -13.24 1.75
C ARG A 118 4.21 -14.24 1.72
N GLU A 119 3.71 -14.62 2.90
CA GLU A 119 2.55 -15.49 3.04
C GLU A 119 1.25 -14.76 2.64
N MET A 120 0.32 -15.53 2.07
CA MET A 120 -0.97 -14.99 1.66
C MET A 120 -1.77 -14.59 2.91
N GLY A 121 -2.37 -13.39 2.88
CA GLY A 121 -3.18 -12.86 3.98
C GLY A 121 -2.42 -12.09 5.05
N GLU A 122 -1.08 -12.10 5.05
CA GLU A 122 -0.29 -11.29 5.99
C GLU A 122 -0.07 -9.85 5.52
N GLY A 123 -0.33 -9.57 4.25
CA GLY A 123 0.01 -8.28 3.64
C GLY A 123 -0.71 -7.11 4.28
N MET A 124 -2.02 -7.23 4.50
CA MET A 124 -2.79 -6.19 5.19
C MET A 124 -2.32 -5.99 6.62
N LYS A 125 -2.11 -7.08 7.37
CA LYS A 125 -1.57 -7.03 8.72
C LYS A 125 -0.24 -6.28 8.79
N ARG A 126 0.66 -6.56 7.84
CA ARG A 126 1.96 -5.89 7.77
C ARG A 126 1.83 -4.39 7.52
N ILE A 127 0.94 -3.97 6.62
CA ILE A 127 0.67 -2.53 6.40
C ILE A 127 0.19 -1.88 7.69
N PHE A 128 -0.79 -2.48 8.39
CA PHE A 128 -1.32 -1.93 9.64
C PHE A 128 -0.24 -1.86 10.73
N THR A 129 0.55 -2.93 10.91
CA THR A 129 1.64 -2.99 11.89
C THR A 129 2.70 -1.92 11.61
N LEU A 130 3.18 -1.80 10.37
CA LEU A 130 4.20 -0.82 10.02
C LEU A 130 3.72 0.63 10.24
N MET A 131 2.46 0.92 9.93
CA MET A 131 1.88 2.24 10.18
C MET A 131 1.81 2.54 11.68
N GLN A 132 1.40 1.56 12.49
CA GLN A 132 1.33 1.69 13.95
C GLN A 132 2.72 1.88 14.58
N GLU A 133 3.71 1.07 14.20
CA GLU A 133 5.09 1.15 14.70
C GLU A 133 5.75 2.50 14.40
N ASN A 134 5.29 3.19 13.35
CA ASN A 134 5.77 4.52 12.96
C ASN A 134 4.87 5.66 13.48
N GLU A 135 3.95 5.37 14.41
CA GLU A 135 3.03 6.35 15.02
C GLU A 135 2.14 7.10 14.01
N LEU A 136 1.86 6.46 12.87
CA LEU A 136 0.99 6.98 11.83
C LEU A 136 -0.43 6.46 12.00
N GLN A 137 -1.40 7.18 11.44
CA GLN A 137 -2.78 6.71 11.40
C GLN A 137 -2.89 5.39 10.62
N LYS A 138 -3.75 4.49 11.11
CA LYS A 138 -4.06 3.24 10.39
C LYS A 138 -4.51 3.55 8.95
N PRO A 139 -4.16 2.71 7.97
CA PRO A 139 -4.65 2.91 6.61
C PRO A 139 -6.18 2.76 6.61
N THR A 140 -6.86 3.57 5.79
CA THR A 140 -8.30 3.42 5.59
C THR A 140 -8.57 2.66 4.30
N LEU A 141 -9.46 1.67 4.36
CA LEU A 141 -9.81 0.82 3.24
C LEU A 141 -11.19 1.21 2.72
N TYR A 142 -11.30 1.40 1.42
CA TYR A 142 -12.57 1.65 0.76
C TYR A 142 -12.77 0.64 -0.35
N SER A 143 -13.97 0.06 -0.44
CA SER A 143 -14.38 -0.72 -1.59
C SER A 143 -15.76 -0.26 -2.03
N ASN A 144 -15.89 0.07 -3.31
CA ASN A 144 -17.19 0.17 -3.96
C ASN A 144 -17.39 -1.04 -4.89
N THR A 145 -18.33 -0.97 -5.83
CA THR A 145 -18.64 -2.06 -6.76
C THR A 145 -17.56 -2.31 -7.82
N VAL A 146 -16.65 -1.36 -8.03
CA VAL A 146 -15.65 -1.41 -9.12
C VAL A 146 -14.22 -1.34 -8.59
N TRP A 147 -14.01 -0.57 -7.52
CA TRP A 147 -12.70 -0.16 -7.05
C TRP A 147 -12.46 -0.62 -5.62
N PHE A 148 -11.22 -1.01 -5.36
CA PHE A 148 -10.65 -1.14 -4.02
C PHE A 148 -9.56 -0.07 -3.85
N THR A 149 -9.55 0.61 -2.71
CA THR A 149 -8.64 1.72 -2.41
C THR A 149 -8.03 1.57 -1.03
N VAL A 150 -6.71 1.70 -0.95
CA VAL A 150 -5.95 1.82 0.30
C VAL A 150 -5.50 3.27 0.45
N LEU A 151 -5.90 3.91 1.54
CA LEU A 151 -5.59 5.31 1.85
C LEU A 151 -4.63 5.40 3.02
N PHE A 152 -3.50 6.06 2.82
CA PHE A 152 -2.51 6.40 3.82
C PHE A 152 -2.65 7.88 4.18
N ALA A 153 -2.98 8.20 5.43
CA ALA A 153 -3.07 9.60 5.89
C ALA A 153 -1.71 10.06 6.45
N SER A 154 -1.27 11.26 6.09
CA SER A 154 0.02 11.83 6.55
C SER A 154 0.00 12.29 8.01
N LYS A 155 -1.15 12.26 8.69
CA LYS A 155 -1.29 12.69 10.08
C LYS A 155 -0.73 11.65 11.04
N ARG A 156 0.08 12.11 11.99
CA ARG A 156 0.52 11.29 13.13
C ARG A 156 -0.61 11.14 14.14
N VAL A 157 -0.63 10.01 14.84
CA VAL A 157 -1.56 9.80 15.95
C VAL A 157 -1.22 10.81 17.04
N THR A 158 -2.05 11.83 17.22
CA THR A 158 -1.87 12.81 18.29
C THR A 158 -2.39 12.17 19.58
N ASN A 159 -1.49 11.70 20.44
CA ASN A 159 -1.86 11.32 21.81
C ASN A 159 -2.21 12.60 22.57
N LEU A 160 -3.47 13.04 22.48
CA LEU A 160 -4.04 13.91 23.50
C LEU A 160 -4.19 13.05 24.76
N THR A 161 -3.19 13.11 25.62
CA THR A 161 -3.35 12.73 27.03
C THR A 161 -4.55 13.50 27.56
N GLN A 162 -5.66 12.79 27.78
CA GLN A 162 -6.69 13.25 28.70
C GLN A 162 -6.06 13.25 30.09
N ASN A 163 -5.43 14.36 30.46
CA ASN A 163 -5.23 14.69 31.87
C ASN A 163 -6.59 15.15 32.40
N GLN A 164 -7.28 14.26 33.11
CA GLN A 164 -8.18 14.62 34.20
C GLN A 164 -7.51 14.24 35.51
#